data_AF-A0A9P1ER82-F1
#
_entry.id   AF-A0A9P1ER82-F1
#
_cell.length_a   1.000
_cell.length_b   1.000
_cell.length_c   1.000
_cell.angle_alpha   90.00
_cell.angle_beta   90.00
_cell.angle_gamma   90.00
#
_symmetry.space_group_name_H-M   'P 1'
#
loop_
_entity.id
_entity.type
_entity.pdbx_description
1 polymer ?
#
loop_
_entity_poly.entity_id
_entity_poly.type
_entity_poly.pdbx_seq_one_letter_code
_entity_poly.pdbx_strand_id
1 'polypeptide(L)'
;MANVGRSRPVSSTEEALFYIILGFLLIALTTMFAIYRGCTYLLARKKSKQMGPITGVRIVPEWLRATNSNLREPISVGIVKFYPRTYEQRFEWETTRARTFKKERNKSAHVKIRKILEKLYTDVRIVPPDTAIVQIPMDNFRCGRGFNDFEPVVDEPSSGCAYSYQMFGADAIQATFYEKDGRRCVAGICIYVPDPYAWSVHWQTSIVLRLVNW
;
A
#
# COMPACT_ATOMS: atom_id res chain seq x y z
N MET A 1 1.51 31.59 68.57
CA MET A 1 2.77 31.39 67.83
C MET A 1 2.44 30.87 66.44
N ALA A 2 2.33 31.75 65.46
CA ALA A 2 2.03 31.38 64.07
C ALA A 2 3.34 31.28 63.30
N ASN A 3 3.69 30.07 62.87
CA ASN A 3 4.85 29.82 62.02
C ASN A 3 4.44 30.15 60.57
N VAL A 4 4.57 31.42 60.18
CA VAL A 4 4.34 31.87 58.80
C VAL A 4 5.54 31.40 57.97
N GLY A 5 5.40 30.23 57.36
CA GLY A 5 6.36 29.73 56.39
C GLY A 5 6.46 30.71 55.22
N ARG A 6 7.56 31.46 55.15
CA ARG A 6 7.94 32.23 53.97
C ARG A 6 8.20 31.27 52.82
N SER A 7 7.23 31.14 51.92
CA SER A 7 7.48 30.68 50.56
C SER A 7 8.47 31.65 49.91
N ARG A 8 9.72 31.19 49.69
CA ARG A 8 10.73 31.96 48.95
C ARG A 8 10.20 32.18 47.53
N PRO A 9 10.24 33.40 46.98
CA PRO A 9 9.91 33.61 45.58
C PRO A 9 10.94 32.85 44.74
N VAL A 10 10.48 31.91 43.92
CA VAL A 10 11.31 31.29 42.88
C VAL A 10 11.86 32.42 42.01
N SER A 11 13.18 32.43 41.77
CA SER A 11 13.78 33.54 41.02
C SER A 11 13.34 33.45 39.56
N SER A 12 12.99 34.59 38.94
CA SER A 12 12.57 34.68 37.53
C SER A 12 13.56 34.03 36.55
N THR A 13 14.83 33.92 36.96
CA THR A 13 15.91 33.24 36.26
C THR A 13 15.80 31.72 36.24
N GLU A 14 15.33 31.09 37.32
CA GLU A 14 15.14 29.64 37.39
C GLU A 14 13.96 29.19 36.52
N GLU A 15 12.89 29.99 36.50
CA GLU A 15 11.76 29.77 35.60
C GLU A 15 12.18 29.92 34.14
N ALA A 16 12.95 30.97 33.81
CA ALA A 16 13.46 31.17 32.46
C ALA A 16 14.36 30.01 31.98
N LEU A 17 15.27 29.53 32.84
CA LEU A 17 16.11 28.37 32.54
C LEU A 17 15.28 27.10 32.33
N PHE A 18 14.25 26.87 33.15
CA PHE A 18 13.34 25.75 32.99
C PHE A 18 12.63 25.76 31.63
N TYR A 19 12.08 26.90 31.20
CA TYR A 19 11.43 27.00 29.89
C TYR A 19 12.40 26.83 28.71
N ILE A 20 13.64 27.29 28.84
CA ILE A 20 14.68 27.08 27.83
C ILE A 20 14.99 25.59 27.69
N ILE A 21 15.23 24.88 28.81
CA ILE A 21 15.48 23.44 28.83
C ILE A 21 14.29 22.68 28.23
N LEU A 22 13.06 23.03 28.63
CA LEU A 22 11.84 22.42 28.10
C LEU A 22 11.70 22.64 26.58
N GLY A 23 12.04 23.84 26.10
CA GLY A 23 12.06 24.16 24.67
C GLY A 23 13.06 23.29 23.89
N PHE A 24 14.28 23.12 24.40
CA PHE A 24 15.28 22.24 23.79
C PHE A 24 14.83 20.78 23.77
N LEU A 25 14.22 20.29 24.85
CA LEU A 25 13.67 18.92 24.90
C LEU A 25 12.57 18.71 23.87
N LEU A 26 11.66 19.67 23.70
CA LEU A 26 10.60 19.60 22.71
C LEU A 26 11.15 19.59 21.27
N ILE A 27 12.16 20.42 20.98
CA ILE A 27 12.85 20.43 19.68
C ILE A 27 13.58 19.11 19.44
N ALA A 28 14.26 18.56 20.45
CA ALA A 28 14.95 17.29 20.32
C ALA A 28 13.96 16.14 20.03
N LEU A 29 12.83 16.07 20.74
CA LEU A 29 11.80 15.05 20.52
C LEU A 29 11.17 15.13 19.13
N THR A 30 10.82 16.34 18.67
CA THR A 30 10.25 16.55 17.33
C THR A 30 11.26 16.20 16.23
N THR A 31 12.54 16.54 16.44
CA THR A 31 13.63 16.19 15.50
C THR A 31 13.85 14.67 15.45
N MET A 32 13.92 14.00 16.60
CA MET A 32 14.05 12.54 16.64
C MET A 32 12.86 11.85 15.98
N PHE A 33 11.64 12.34 16.21
CA PHE A 33 10.45 11.82 15.54
C PHE A 33 10.53 12.01 14.01
N ALA A 34 10.97 13.18 13.53
CA ALA A 34 11.17 13.43 12.10
C ALA A 34 12.22 12.49 11.49
N ILE A 35 13.36 12.28 12.16
CA ILE A 35 14.42 11.34 11.73
C ILE A 35 13.86 9.92 11.66
N TYR A 36 13.15 9.47 12.71
CA TYR A 36 12.53 8.14 12.73
C TYR A 36 11.55 7.94 11.56
N ARG A 37 10.71 8.93 11.28
CA ARG A 37 9.77 8.91 10.14
C ARG A 37 10.50 8.90 8.79
N GLY A 38 11.60 9.65 8.67
CA GLY A 38 12.46 9.64 7.49
C GLY A 38 13.11 8.26 7.26
N CYS A 39 13.73 7.69 8.29
CA CYS A 39 14.36 6.36 8.23
C CYS A 39 13.36 5.27 7.86
N THR A 40 12.19 5.25 8.51
CA THR A 40 11.12 4.27 8.20
C THR A 40 10.61 4.41 6.77
N TYR A 41 10.46 5.64 6.27
CA TYR A 41 10.11 5.89 4.87
C TYR A 41 11.16 5.39 3.89
N LEU A 42 12.45 5.65 4.16
CA LEU A 42 13.55 5.17 3.31
C LEU A 42 13.65 3.64 3.29
N LEU A 43 13.47 3.00 4.45
CA LEU A 43 13.41 1.54 4.54
C LEU A 43 12.24 0.98 3.74
N ALA A 44 11.04 1.56 3.87
CA ALA A 44 9.88 1.18 3.07
C ALA A 44 10.15 1.34 1.56
N ARG A 45 10.81 2.44 1.16
CA ARG A 45 11.20 2.68 -0.23
C ARG A 45 12.20 1.63 -0.73
N LYS A 46 13.19 1.24 0.07
CA LYS A 46 14.14 0.18 -0.29
C LYS A 46 13.41 -1.17 -0.44
N LYS A 47 12.56 -1.53 0.51
CA LYS A 47 11.74 -2.76 0.48
C LYS A 47 10.81 -2.82 -0.72
N SER A 48 10.20 -1.70 -1.10
CA SER A 48 9.29 -1.61 -2.25
C SER A 48 9.96 -1.94 -3.60
N LYS A 49 11.29 -1.99 -3.66
CA LYS A 49 12.06 -2.35 -4.86
C LYS A 49 12.57 -3.79 -4.86
N GLN A 50 12.42 -4.50 -3.74
CA GLN A 50 12.90 -5.88 -3.62
C GLN A 50 12.05 -6.83 -4.48
N MET A 51 12.68 -7.90 -4.96
CA MET A 51 12.06 -8.96 -5.73
C MET A 51 12.19 -10.24 -4.92
N GLY A 52 11.09 -10.96 -4.76
CA GLY A 52 11.06 -12.28 -4.15
C GLY A 52 11.58 -13.36 -5.09
N PRO A 53 11.74 -14.58 -4.58
CA PRO A 53 12.05 -15.75 -5.42
C PRO A 53 10.88 -16.05 -6.35
N ILE A 54 11.19 -16.71 -7.47
CA ILE A 54 10.18 -17.30 -8.36
C ILE A 54 9.79 -18.66 -7.79
N THR A 55 8.49 -18.92 -7.68
CA THR A 55 7.95 -20.18 -7.12
C THR A 55 6.93 -20.80 -8.07
N GLY A 56 6.88 -22.14 -8.15
CA GLY A 56 5.79 -22.85 -8.85
C GLY A 56 4.48 -22.89 -8.06
N VAL A 57 4.53 -22.54 -6.77
CA VAL A 57 3.36 -22.51 -5.88
C VAL A 57 2.82 -21.09 -5.80
N ARG A 58 1.50 -20.96 -5.77
CA ARG A 58 0.81 -19.68 -5.59
C ARG A 58 1.25 -19.02 -4.29
N ILE A 59 1.57 -17.74 -4.41
CA ILE A 59 1.92 -16.92 -3.26
C ILE A 59 0.66 -16.17 -2.82
N VAL A 60 0.39 -16.20 -1.51
CA VAL A 60 -0.70 -15.46 -0.89
C VAL A 60 -0.08 -14.59 0.20
N PRO A 61 -0.21 -13.25 0.13
CA PRO A 61 0.33 -12.36 1.15
C PRO A 61 -0.13 -12.76 2.54
N GLU A 62 0.74 -12.58 3.54
CA GLU A 62 0.45 -12.97 4.92
C GLU A 62 -0.85 -12.36 5.46
N TRP A 63 -1.08 -11.06 5.18
CA TRP A 63 -2.31 -10.37 5.58
C TRP A 63 -3.57 -11.01 4.97
N LEU A 64 -3.46 -11.62 3.79
CA LEU A 64 -4.57 -12.27 3.11
C LEU A 64 -4.77 -13.71 3.61
N ARG A 65 -3.70 -14.38 4.07
CA ARG A 65 -3.76 -15.70 4.73
C ARG A 65 -4.32 -15.63 6.15
N ALA A 66 -3.94 -14.59 6.91
CA ALA A 66 -4.25 -14.46 8.32
C ALA A 66 -5.70 -14.00 8.59
N THR A 67 -6.37 -13.43 7.59
CA THR A 67 -7.77 -13.03 7.72
C THR A 67 -8.63 -14.04 6.95
N ASN A 68 -9.76 -14.47 7.51
CA ASN A 68 -10.92 -14.84 6.66
C ASN A 68 -11.15 -13.61 5.79
N SER A 69 -10.61 -13.63 4.58
CA SER A 69 -10.49 -12.44 3.77
C SER A 69 -11.91 -12.04 3.43
N ASN A 70 -12.45 -11.05 4.15
CA ASN A 70 -13.77 -10.45 3.91
C ASN A 70 -13.74 -9.68 2.57
N LEU A 71 -13.18 -10.30 1.54
CA LEU A 71 -13.24 -9.89 0.17
C LEU A 71 -14.71 -10.02 -0.22
N ARG A 72 -15.24 -8.91 -0.70
CA ARG A 72 -16.57 -8.87 -1.30
C ARG A 72 -16.48 -9.41 -2.72
N GLU A 73 -17.64 -9.53 -3.36
CA GLU A 73 -17.71 -9.91 -4.77
C GLU A 73 -16.84 -8.99 -5.63
N PRO A 74 -16.11 -9.56 -6.61
CA PRO A 74 -15.23 -8.78 -7.45
C PRO A 74 -16.02 -7.86 -8.37
N ILE A 75 -15.49 -6.66 -8.58
CA ILE A 75 -16.01 -5.66 -9.50
C ILE A 75 -15.11 -5.65 -10.73
N SER A 76 -15.67 -5.86 -11.92
CA SER A 76 -14.93 -5.77 -13.18
C SER A 76 -15.08 -4.38 -13.79
N VAL A 77 -13.97 -3.73 -14.15
CA VAL A 77 -13.96 -2.49 -14.95
C VAL A 77 -13.02 -2.72 -16.13
N GLY A 78 -13.60 -2.83 -17.34
CA GLY A 78 -12.85 -3.28 -18.51
C GLY A 78 -12.31 -4.70 -18.30
N ILE A 79 -11.02 -4.90 -18.58
CA ILE A 79 -10.33 -6.19 -18.38
C ILE A 79 -9.82 -6.39 -16.94
N VAL A 80 -9.87 -5.35 -16.09
CA VAL A 80 -9.32 -5.37 -14.73
C VAL A 80 -10.39 -5.82 -13.73
N LYS A 81 -10.05 -6.74 -12.83
CA LYS A 81 -10.90 -7.13 -11.70
C LYS A 81 -10.41 -6.50 -10.40
N PHE A 82 -11.33 -5.94 -9.62
CA PHE A 82 -11.09 -5.36 -8.31
C PHE A 82 -11.75 -6.25 -7.25
N TYR A 83 -11.03 -6.59 -6.20
CA TYR A 83 -11.57 -7.34 -5.05
C TYR A 83 -11.68 -6.38 -3.87
N PRO A 84 -12.89 -5.92 -3.51
CA PRO A 84 -13.06 -4.99 -2.42
C PRO A 84 -12.97 -5.69 -1.06
N ARG A 85 -12.59 -4.98 -0.01
CA ARG A 85 -12.63 -5.43 1.39
C ARG A 85 -13.18 -4.32 2.27
N THR A 86 -13.89 -4.65 3.33
CA THR A 86 -14.24 -3.68 4.36
C THR A 86 -12.99 -3.22 5.12
N TYR A 87 -12.78 -1.91 5.19
CA TYR A 87 -11.74 -1.27 6.00
C TYR A 87 -12.35 -0.37 7.05
N GLU A 88 -11.64 -0.22 8.16
CA GLU A 88 -11.95 0.82 9.14
C GLU A 88 -11.61 2.19 8.54
N GLN A 89 -12.62 3.07 8.49
CA GLN A 89 -12.44 4.43 8.00
C GLN A 89 -11.64 5.24 9.01
N ARG A 90 -10.59 5.93 8.53
CA ARG A 90 -9.75 6.80 9.36
C ARG A 90 -10.09 8.23 9.02
N PHE A 91 -10.41 9.02 10.04
CA PHE A 91 -10.80 10.42 9.90
C PHE A 91 -9.74 11.34 10.48
N GLU A 92 -9.55 12.48 9.84
CA GLU A 92 -8.73 13.60 10.30
C GLU A 92 -9.62 14.82 10.51
N TRP A 93 -9.30 15.64 11.51
CA TRP A 93 -9.97 16.92 11.72
C TRP A 93 -9.34 17.95 10.80
N GLU A 94 -10.16 18.57 9.95
CA GLU A 94 -9.74 19.68 9.10
C GLU A 94 -10.41 20.97 9.61
N THR A 95 -9.59 21.97 9.93
CA THR A 95 -10.05 23.30 10.34
C THR A 95 -9.80 24.27 9.21
N THR A 96 -10.88 24.78 8.65
CA THR A 96 -10.86 25.92 7.72
C THR A 96 -11.11 27.21 8.49
N ARG A 97 -10.91 28.37 7.85
CA ARG A 97 -11.23 29.68 8.44
C ARG A 97 -12.66 29.80 8.95
N ALA A 98 -13.59 29.01 8.43
CA ALA A 98 -15.02 29.07 8.75
C ALA A 98 -15.52 27.93 9.64
N ARG A 99 -14.90 26.74 9.63
CA ARG A 99 -15.41 25.57 10.34
C ARG A 99 -14.36 24.47 10.52
N THR A 100 -14.46 23.75 11.64
CA THR A 100 -13.82 22.45 11.86
C THR A 100 -14.78 21.31 11.52
N PHE A 101 -14.34 20.37 10.69
CA PHE A 101 -15.14 19.19 10.31
C PHE A 101 -14.27 17.93 10.25
N LYS A 102 -14.91 16.76 10.36
CA LYS A 102 -14.25 15.46 10.15
C LYS A 102 -14.22 15.15 8.67
N LYS A 103 -13.03 14.81 8.16
CA LYS A 103 -12.81 14.38 6.78
C LYS A 103 -12.14 13.02 6.78
N GLU A 104 -12.54 12.14 5.88
CA GLU A 104 -11.84 10.87 5.69
C GLU A 104 -10.41 11.16 5.23
N ARG A 105 -9.45 10.48 5.86
CA ARG A 105 -8.04 10.59 5.54
C ARG A 105 -7.80 10.20 4.08
N ASN A 106 -6.78 10.80 3.46
CA ASN A 106 -6.44 10.46 2.09
C ASN A 106 -5.99 8.99 1.95
N LYS A 107 -6.69 8.23 1.10
CA LYS A 107 -6.32 6.85 0.70
C LYS A 107 -5.15 6.87 -0.29
N SER A 108 -3.96 7.18 0.21
CA SER A 108 -2.75 7.39 -0.60
C SER A 108 -2.39 6.17 -1.47
N ALA A 109 -2.68 4.96 -1.00
CA ALA A 109 -2.50 3.74 -1.79
C ALA A 109 -3.41 3.75 -3.02
N HIS A 110 -4.72 3.99 -2.84
CA HIS A 110 -5.68 4.03 -3.94
C HIS A 110 -5.38 5.15 -4.94
N VAL A 111 -4.93 6.31 -4.47
CA VAL A 111 -4.47 7.39 -5.36
C VAL A 111 -3.30 6.92 -6.22
N LYS A 112 -2.34 6.19 -5.62
CA LYS A 112 -1.18 5.66 -6.35
C LYS A 112 -1.60 4.59 -7.36
N ILE A 113 -2.46 3.66 -6.98
CA ILE A 113 -2.95 2.59 -7.85
C ILE A 113 -3.76 3.16 -9.00
N ARG A 114 -4.65 4.13 -8.75
CA ARG A 114 -5.38 4.83 -9.80
C ARG A 114 -4.43 5.43 -10.83
N LYS A 115 -3.40 6.16 -10.40
CA LYS A 115 -2.37 6.73 -11.29
C LYS A 115 -1.57 5.68 -12.06
N ILE A 116 -1.45 4.46 -11.55
CA ILE A 116 -0.81 3.35 -12.28
C ILE A 116 -1.77 2.84 -13.35
N LEU A 117 -3.04 2.61 -13.00
CA LEU A 117 -4.05 2.10 -13.94
C LEU A 117 -4.37 3.09 -15.05
N GLU A 118 -4.49 4.39 -14.75
CA GLU A 118 -4.69 5.47 -15.74
C GLU A 118 -3.56 5.55 -16.78
N LYS A 119 -2.35 5.05 -16.44
CA LYS A 119 -1.22 4.97 -17.39
C LYS A 119 -1.27 3.72 -18.28
N LEU A 120 -1.95 2.67 -17.82
CA LEU A 120 -2.03 1.39 -18.51
C LEU A 120 -3.30 1.27 -19.36
N TYR A 121 -4.40 1.85 -18.89
CA TYR A 121 -5.74 1.65 -19.42
C TYR A 121 -6.49 2.98 -19.48
N THR A 122 -7.08 3.29 -20.63
CA THR A 122 -7.81 4.55 -20.86
C THR A 122 -9.25 4.51 -20.32
N ASP A 123 -9.79 3.30 -20.14
CA ASP A 123 -11.13 2.98 -19.66
C ASP A 123 -11.20 2.83 -18.13
N VAL A 124 -10.07 2.51 -17.46
CA VAL A 124 -10.02 2.38 -16.00
C VAL A 124 -9.79 3.74 -15.33
N ARG A 125 -10.88 4.52 -15.22
CA ARG A 125 -10.86 5.85 -14.58
C ARG A 125 -11.19 5.83 -13.09
N ILE A 126 -11.81 4.76 -12.61
CA ILE A 126 -12.31 4.66 -11.24
C ILE A 126 -11.76 3.38 -10.60
N VAL A 127 -11.04 3.55 -9.49
CA VAL A 127 -10.69 2.46 -8.57
C VAL A 127 -11.73 2.47 -7.46
N PRO A 128 -12.47 1.37 -7.23
CA PRO A 128 -13.43 1.28 -6.13
C PRO A 128 -12.78 1.64 -4.78
N PRO A 129 -13.44 2.42 -3.92
CA PRO A 129 -12.86 3.04 -2.72
C PRO A 129 -12.46 2.05 -1.62
N ASP A 130 -12.84 0.79 -1.77
CA ASP A 130 -12.60 -0.32 -0.85
C ASP A 130 -11.72 -1.40 -1.52
N THR A 131 -11.02 -1.09 -2.60
CA THR A 131 -10.20 -2.07 -3.33
C THR A 131 -9.05 -2.62 -2.45
N ALA A 132 -9.01 -3.94 -2.30
CA ALA A 132 -7.95 -4.68 -1.61
C ALA A 132 -6.98 -5.38 -2.55
N ILE A 133 -7.48 -5.83 -3.69
CA ILE A 133 -6.69 -6.49 -4.73
C ILE A 133 -7.10 -5.92 -6.07
N VAL A 134 -6.11 -5.56 -6.89
CA VAL A 134 -6.31 -5.26 -8.31
C VAL A 134 -5.67 -6.37 -9.12
N GLN A 135 -6.47 -7.02 -9.94
CA GLN A 135 -6.04 -8.11 -10.81
C GLN A 135 -6.05 -7.61 -12.25
N ILE A 136 -4.89 -7.61 -12.88
CA ILE A 136 -4.62 -7.02 -14.18
C ILE A 136 -4.15 -8.14 -15.11
N PRO A 137 -4.96 -8.61 -16.07
CA PRO A 137 -4.52 -9.59 -17.04
C PRO A 137 -3.61 -8.94 -18.09
N MET A 138 -2.64 -9.69 -18.60
CA MET A 138 -1.85 -9.28 -19.77
C MET A 138 -2.54 -9.71 -21.07
N ASP A 139 -2.01 -9.25 -22.21
CA ASP A 139 -2.53 -9.60 -23.54
C ASP A 139 -2.63 -11.11 -23.72
N ASN A 140 -3.73 -11.56 -24.33
CA ASN A 140 -4.10 -12.97 -24.52
C ASN A 140 -4.43 -13.74 -23.23
N PHE A 141 -4.52 -13.06 -22.10
CA PHE A 141 -5.02 -13.63 -20.85
C PHE A 141 -6.29 -12.91 -20.38
N ARG A 142 -7.07 -13.60 -19.55
CA ARG A 142 -8.19 -13.05 -18.79
C ARG A 142 -8.05 -13.39 -17.32
N CYS A 143 -8.66 -12.61 -16.45
CA CYS A 143 -8.75 -12.96 -15.04
C CYS A 143 -9.60 -14.23 -14.87
N GLY A 144 -9.03 -15.26 -14.24
CA GLY A 144 -9.72 -16.51 -13.93
C GLY A 144 -10.67 -16.39 -12.73
N ARG A 145 -10.90 -17.52 -12.06
CA ARG A 145 -11.84 -17.61 -10.91
C ARG A 145 -11.29 -16.99 -9.62
N GLY A 146 -10.03 -17.22 -9.29
CA GLY A 146 -9.38 -16.64 -8.12
C GLY A 146 -8.73 -15.29 -8.39
N PHE A 147 -8.41 -14.56 -7.32
CA PHE A 147 -7.75 -13.25 -7.38
C PHE A 147 -6.33 -13.31 -7.93
N ASN A 148 -5.69 -14.49 -7.96
CA ASN A 148 -4.37 -14.72 -8.51
C ASN A 148 -4.37 -15.63 -9.76
N ASP A 149 -5.55 -15.87 -10.34
CA ASP A 149 -5.74 -16.71 -11.52
C ASP A 149 -5.72 -15.93 -12.83
N PHE A 150 -4.98 -16.44 -13.80
CA PHE A 150 -4.96 -15.92 -15.16
C PHE A 150 -5.07 -17.07 -16.15
N GLU A 151 -6.05 -16.98 -17.04
CA GLU A 151 -6.34 -18.01 -18.03
C GLU A 151 -6.04 -17.47 -19.44
N PRO A 152 -5.38 -18.24 -20.32
CA PRO A 152 -5.25 -17.85 -21.71
C PRO A 152 -6.64 -17.75 -22.37
N VAL A 153 -6.80 -16.80 -23.30
CA VAL A 153 -8.09 -16.53 -23.97
C VAL A 153 -8.40 -17.53 -25.08
N VAL A 154 -7.37 -18.04 -25.77
CA VAL A 154 -7.52 -18.80 -27.03
C VAL A 154 -7.10 -20.26 -26.91
N ASP A 155 -6.26 -20.61 -25.93
CA ASP A 155 -5.77 -21.98 -25.77
C ASP A 155 -6.70 -22.79 -24.85
N GLU A 156 -7.22 -23.91 -25.34
CA GLU A 156 -7.56 -25.04 -24.47
C GLU A 156 -6.31 -25.42 -23.66
N PRO A 157 -6.44 -25.88 -22.40
CA PRO A 157 -5.30 -26.23 -21.57
C PRO A 157 -4.47 -27.33 -22.22
N SER A 158 -3.49 -26.92 -23.03
CA SER A 158 -2.56 -27.80 -23.72
C SER A 158 -1.68 -28.48 -22.66
N SER A 159 -1.53 -29.80 -22.76
CA SER A 159 -0.61 -30.56 -21.93
C SER A 159 0.78 -29.92 -21.94
N GLY A 160 1.39 -29.70 -20.78
CA GLY A 160 2.74 -29.13 -20.66
C GLY A 160 2.82 -27.64 -20.30
N CYS A 161 1.69 -26.99 -19.98
CA CYS A 161 1.70 -25.61 -19.49
C CYS A 161 2.00 -25.56 -17.98
N ALA A 162 2.83 -24.60 -17.56
CA ALA A 162 3.17 -24.38 -16.17
C ALA A 162 2.99 -22.91 -15.77
N TYR A 163 2.69 -22.69 -14.49
CA TYR A 163 2.61 -21.36 -13.90
C TYR A 163 3.69 -21.18 -12.85
N SER A 164 4.27 -19.99 -12.81
CA SER A 164 5.15 -19.57 -11.72
C SER A 164 4.79 -18.16 -11.24
N TYR A 165 5.18 -17.85 -10.02
CA TYR A 165 4.75 -16.65 -9.32
C TYR A 165 5.96 -15.95 -8.72
N GLN A 166 5.94 -14.62 -8.72
CA GLN A 166 6.99 -13.82 -8.10
C GLN A 166 6.38 -12.59 -7.41
N MET A 167 6.77 -12.37 -6.15
CA MET A 167 6.40 -11.18 -5.40
C MET A 167 7.39 -10.04 -5.63
N PHE A 168 6.90 -8.82 -5.55
CA PHE A 168 7.67 -7.59 -5.64
C PHE A 168 7.23 -6.62 -4.55
N GLY A 169 8.18 -5.83 -4.06
CA GLY A 169 7.93 -4.70 -3.20
C GLY A 169 7.41 -5.04 -1.80
N ALA A 170 8.01 -6.03 -1.14
CA ALA A 170 7.55 -6.58 0.14
C ALA A 170 6.08 -7.03 0.06
N ASP A 171 5.83 -7.94 -0.87
CA ASP A 171 4.54 -8.59 -1.10
C ASP A 171 3.40 -7.67 -1.56
N ALA A 172 3.73 -6.49 -2.09
CA ALA A 172 2.76 -5.51 -2.56
C ALA A 172 2.27 -5.78 -4.00
N ILE A 173 3.09 -6.43 -4.82
CA ILE A 173 2.79 -6.73 -6.22
C ILE A 173 3.18 -8.18 -6.49
N GLN A 174 2.39 -8.91 -7.26
CA GLN A 174 2.71 -10.25 -7.74
C GLN A 174 2.63 -10.27 -9.25
N ALA A 175 3.63 -10.86 -9.91
CA ALA A 175 3.52 -11.31 -11.28
C ALA A 175 3.22 -12.81 -11.31
N THR A 176 2.29 -13.20 -12.17
CA THR A 176 2.06 -14.59 -12.54
C THR A 176 2.62 -14.79 -13.94
N PHE A 177 3.53 -15.74 -14.09
CA PHE A 177 4.13 -16.14 -15.34
C PHE A 177 3.46 -17.40 -15.86
N TYR A 178 3.26 -17.47 -17.17
CA TYR A 178 2.79 -18.64 -17.88
C TYR A 178 3.92 -19.15 -18.77
N GLU A 179 4.15 -20.45 -18.74
CA GLU A 179 5.18 -21.11 -19.52
C GLU A 179 4.55 -22.20 -20.40
N LYS A 180 4.83 -22.13 -21.70
CA LYS A 180 4.40 -23.08 -22.72
C LYS A 180 5.53 -23.23 -23.74
N ASP A 181 5.89 -24.48 -24.06
CA ASP A 181 6.95 -24.82 -25.03
C ASP A 181 8.30 -24.12 -24.77
N GLY A 182 8.70 -24.01 -23.50
CA GLY A 182 9.94 -23.35 -23.07
C GLY A 182 9.94 -21.82 -23.22
N ARG A 183 8.80 -21.21 -23.58
CA ARG A 183 8.61 -19.76 -23.61
C ARG A 183 7.83 -19.33 -22.39
N ARG A 184 8.36 -18.33 -21.67
CA ARG A 184 7.71 -17.72 -20.52
C ARG A 184 7.19 -16.33 -20.90
N CYS A 185 5.92 -16.04 -20.58
CA CYS A 185 5.33 -14.70 -20.66
C CYS A 185 4.69 -14.32 -19.31
N VAL A 186 4.39 -13.03 -19.08
CA VAL A 186 3.56 -12.61 -17.94
C VAL A 186 2.11 -12.86 -18.31
N ALA A 187 1.40 -13.64 -17.50
CA ALA A 187 -0.04 -13.88 -17.65
C ALA A 187 -0.87 -12.76 -17.01
N GLY A 188 -0.35 -12.18 -15.93
CA GLY A 188 -1.02 -11.09 -15.24
C GLY A 188 -0.30 -10.62 -13.98
N ILE A 189 -0.82 -9.52 -13.42
CA ILE A 189 -0.29 -8.84 -12.25
C ILE A 189 -1.40 -8.72 -11.21
N CYS A 190 -1.09 -9.04 -9.95
CA CYS A 190 -1.93 -8.71 -8.80
C CYS A 190 -1.28 -7.61 -7.99
N ILE A 191 -2.03 -6.56 -7.64
CA ILE A 191 -1.58 -5.49 -6.74
C ILE A 191 -2.37 -5.60 -5.45
N TYR A 192 -1.66 -5.76 -4.34
CA TYR A 192 -2.21 -5.95 -3.00
C TYR A 192 -2.24 -4.65 -2.21
N VAL A 193 -3.40 -4.27 -1.70
CA VAL A 193 -3.66 -3.06 -0.92
C VAL A 193 -4.23 -3.46 0.46
N PRO A 194 -3.38 -3.93 1.39
CA PRO A 194 -3.83 -4.34 2.73
C PRO A 194 -4.40 -3.19 3.55
N ASP A 195 -3.93 -1.96 3.31
CA ASP A 195 -4.42 -0.74 3.97
C ASP A 195 -4.45 0.40 2.93
N PRO A 196 -5.63 0.97 2.61
CA PRO A 196 -5.75 2.03 1.62
C PRO A 196 -5.07 3.35 2.03
N TYR A 197 -4.81 3.54 3.34
CA TYR A 197 -4.14 4.71 3.89
C TYR A 197 -2.62 4.55 4.00
N ALA A 198 -2.07 3.38 3.65
CA ALA A 198 -0.64 3.15 3.69
C ALA A 198 0.11 4.04 2.69
N TRP A 199 1.41 4.24 2.96
CA TRP A 199 2.24 5.09 2.12
C TRP A 199 2.32 4.56 0.69
N SER A 200 2.08 5.44 -0.28
CA SER A 200 2.14 5.10 -1.72
C SER A 200 3.49 4.53 -2.16
N VAL A 201 4.55 4.72 -1.37
CA VAL A 201 5.90 4.24 -1.64
C VAL A 201 6.00 2.71 -1.74
N HIS A 202 5.05 1.98 -1.15
CA HIS A 202 5.01 0.51 -1.23
C HIS A 202 4.74 0.00 -2.65
N TRP A 203 4.07 0.78 -3.51
CA TRP A 203 3.73 0.41 -4.88
C TRP A 203 4.57 1.16 -5.91
N GLN A 204 5.65 0.53 -6.35
CA GLN A 204 6.56 1.11 -7.35
C GLN A 204 5.98 0.99 -8.76
N THR A 205 5.60 2.13 -9.34
CA THR A 205 5.08 2.22 -10.72
C THR A 205 6.05 1.62 -11.75
N SER A 206 7.36 1.79 -11.57
CA SER A 206 8.36 1.24 -12.50
C SER A 206 8.36 -0.28 -12.55
N ILE A 207 8.02 -0.96 -11.44
CA ILE A 207 7.91 -2.43 -11.41
C ILE A 207 6.71 -2.86 -12.23
N VAL A 208 5.54 -2.24 -12.00
CA VAL A 208 4.32 -2.58 -12.76
C VAL A 208 4.53 -2.32 -14.25
N LEU A 209 5.03 -1.14 -14.64
CA LEU A 209 5.29 -0.82 -16.05
C LEU A 209 6.30 -1.78 -16.71
N ARG A 210 7.32 -2.24 -15.97
CA ARG A 210 8.28 -3.21 -16.49
C ARG A 210 7.64 -4.59 -16.69
N LEU A 211 6.73 -4.99 -15.81
CA LEU A 211 6.03 -6.27 -15.92
C LEU A 211 4.99 -6.28 -17.04
N VAL A 212 4.36 -5.14 -17.33
CA VAL A 212 3.44 -5.03 -18.47
C VAL A 212 4.18 -5.07 -19.82
N ASN A 213 5.41 -4.55 -19.88
CA ASN A 213 6.25 -4.56 -21.09
C ASN A 213 7.32 -5.66 -21.06
N TRP A 214 7.02 -6.82 -20.45
CA TRP A 214 8.00 -7.87 -20.21
C TRP A 214 8.36 -8.69 -21.45
#